data_AF-A0A1Z4UZB5-F1
#
_entry.id   AF-A0A1Z4UZB5-F1
#
_cell.length_a   1.000
_cell.length_b   1.000
_cell.length_c   1.000
_cell.angle_alpha   90.00
_cell.angle_beta   90.00
_cell.angle_gamma   90.00
#
_symmetry.space_group_name_H-M   'P 1'
#
loop_
_entity.id
_entity.type
_entity.pdbx_description
1 polymer ?
#
loop_
_entity_poly.entity_id
_entity_poly.type
_entity_poly.pdbx_seq_one_letter_code
_entity_poly.pdbx_strand_id
1 'polypeptide(L)' 'MLNLEYLTNTEGNTIAVVIPIDIWRQLLPTENASLDELAEAVEDYCMNKAMNESVNTPLLNRAKALAYLEE' A
#
# COMPACT_ATOMS: atom_id res chain seq x y z
N MET A 1 2.10 -6.29 -13.76
CA MET A 1 2.73 -5.09 -13.18
C MET A 1 1.68 -4.00 -13.17
N LEU A 2 1.40 -3.40 -12.01
CA LEU A 2 0.62 -2.17 -11.94
C LEU A 2 1.52 -1.06 -12.44
N ASN A 3 1.23 -0.51 -13.61
CA ASN A 3 1.91 0.69 -14.09
C ASN A 3 1.44 1.85 -13.19
N LEU A 4 2.37 2.42 -12.42
CA LEU A 4 2.08 3.61 -11.62
C LEU A 4 1.96 4.79 -12.57
N GLU A 5 0.79 5.39 -12.60
CA GLU A 5 0.53 6.61 -13.36
C GLU A 5 0.73 7.83 -12.45
N TYR A 6 1.31 8.88 -13.02
CA TYR A 6 1.67 10.10 -12.30
C TYR A 6 1.12 11.32 -13.02
N LEU A 7 0.65 12.30 -12.25
CA LEU A 7 0.34 13.63 -12.75
C LEU A 7 1.62 14.48 -12.70
N THR A 8 1.90 15.17 -13.79
CA THR A 8 3.04 16.10 -13.91
C THR A 8 2.54 17.53 -14.04
N ASN A 9 3.27 18.48 -13.45
CA ASN A 9 3.02 19.90 -13.69
C ASN A 9 3.49 20.31 -15.10
N THR A 10 3.28 21.58 -15.45
CA THR A 10 3.69 22.16 -16.75
C THR A 10 5.20 22.16 -16.99
N GLU A 11 6.00 21.99 -15.94
CA GLU A 11 7.47 21.90 -16.00
C GLU A 11 7.95 20.45 -16.14
N GLY A 12 7.02 19.48 -16.15
CA GLY A 12 7.33 18.04 -16.23
C GLY A 12 7.65 17.39 -14.87
N ASN A 13 7.52 18.12 -13.77
CA ASN A 13 7.75 17.59 -12.43
C ASN A 13 6.53 16.78 -11.95
N THR A 14 6.77 15.57 -11.43
CA THR A 14 5.73 14.74 -10.82
C THR A 14 5.16 15.42 -9.56
N ILE A 15 3.84 15.59 -9.51
CA ILE A 15 3.15 16.25 -8.39
C ILE A 15 2.17 15.33 -7.65
N ALA A 16 1.69 14.26 -8.29
CA ALA A 16 0.78 13.30 -7.65
C ALA A 16 0.84 11.94 -8.33
N VAL A 17 0.40 10.91 -7.61
CA VAL A 17 0.14 9.57 -8.14
C VAL A 17 -1.35 9.44 -8.45
N VAL A 18 -1.68 8.75 -9.54
CA VAL A 18 -3.06 8.44 -9.91
C VAL A 18 -3.45 7.11 -9.25
N ILE A 19 -4.48 7.15 -8.40
CA ILE A 19 -5.08 5.96 -7.81
C ILE A 19 -6.41 5.70 -8.54
N PRO A 20 -6.61 4.52 -9.13
CA PRO A 20 -7.89 4.14 -9.73
C PRO A 20 -9.05 4.27 -8.74
N ILE A 21 -10.20 4.79 -9.19
CA ILE A 21 -11.34 5.09 -8.31
C ILE A 21 -11.86 3.87 -7.53
N ASP A 22 -11.72 2.67 -8.09
CA ASP A 22 -12.12 1.42 -7.42
C ASP A 22 -11.20 1.07 -6.25
N ILE A 23 -9.92 1.42 -6.33
CA ILE A 23 -8.97 1.28 -5.21
C ILE A 23 -9.21 2.40 -4.20
N TRP A 24 -9.39 3.64 -4.68
CA TRP A 24 -9.67 4.79 -3.82
C TRP A 24 -10.88 4.56 -2.91
N ARG A 25 -11.99 4.03 -3.46
CA ARG A 25 -13.20 3.70 -2.69
C ARG A 25 -13.02 2.57 -1.67
N GLN A 26 -12.06 1.68 -1.88
CA GLN A 26 -11.71 0.64 -0.90
C GLN A 26 -10.89 1.21 0.25
N LEU A 27 -10.04 2.21 -0.03
CA LEU A 27 -9.26 2.93 0.98
C LEU A 27 -10.17 3.85 1.80
N LEU A 28 -10.91 4.73 1.14
CA LEU A 28 -11.73 5.74 1.79
C LEU A 28 -13.15 5.74 1.19
N PRO A 29 -14.12 5.13 1.90
CA PRO A 29 -15.50 5.08 1.42
C PRO A 29 -16.26 6.40 1.59
N THR A 30 -15.69 7.40 2.29
CA THR A 30 -16.33 8.69 2.59
C THR A 30 -15.57 9.86 1.97
N GLU A 31 -16.31 10.84 1.44
CA GLU A 31 -15.73 11.98 0.69
C GLU A 31 -14.98 13.02 1.56
N ASN A 32 -15.14 12.98 2.89
CA ASN A 32 -14.61 13.99 3.82
C ASN A 32 -13.60 13.40 4.82
N ALA A 33 -12.83 12.40 4.42
CA ALA A 33 -11.79 11.84 5.28
C ALA A 33 -10.66 12.86 5.53
N SER A 34 -10.20 12.92 6.77
CA SER A 34 -8.99 13.64 7.17
C SER A 34 -7.73 12.98 6.60
N LEU A 35 -6.61 13.70 6.63
CA LEU A 35 -5.32 13.16 6.18
C LEU A 35 -4.86 11.98 7.05
N ASP A 36 -5.17 12.02 8.35
CA ASP A 36 -4.81 10.93 9.28
C ASP A 36 -5.61 9.66 8.96
N GLU A 37 -6.91 9.79 8.70
CA GLU A 37 -7.76 8.66 8.25
C GLU A 37 -7.29 8.10 6.90
N LEU A 38 -6.82 8.96 5.97
CA LEU A 38 -6.23 8.51 4.72
C LEU A 38 -4.94 7.70 4.97
N ALA A 39 -4.07 8.18 5.86
CA ALA A 39 -2.81 7.50 6.15
C ALA A 39 -3.08 6.10 6.75
N GLU A 40 -3.99 6.01 7.72
CA GLU A 40 -4.41 4.75 8.35
C GLU A 40 -5.01 3.79 7.32
N ALA A 41 -5.94 4.26 6.48
CA ALA A 41 -6.54 3.44 5.43
C ALA A 41 -5.53 2.88 4.42
N VAL A 42 -4.52 3.69 4.05
CA VAL A 42 -3.44 3.26 3.15
C VAL A 42 -2.56 2.21 3.82
N GLU A 43 -2.21 2.40 5.08
CA GLU A 43 -1.44 1.43 5.87
C GLU A 43 -2.16 0.09 5.95
N ASP A 44 -3.44 0.10 6.34
CA ASP A 44 -4.28 -1.08 6.45
C ASP A 44 -4.40 -1.83 5.12
N TYR A 45 -4.64 -1.12 4.02
CA TYR A 45 -4.72 -1.75 2.70
C TYR A 45 -3.40 -2.41 2.30
N CYS A 46 -2.27 -1.73 2.53
CA CYS A 46 -0.96 -2.27 2.19
C CYS A 46 -0.63 -3.50 3.05
N MET A 47 -0.92 -3.45 4.35
CA MET A 47 -0.69 -4.57 5.27
C MET A 47 -1.55 -5.78 4.90
N ASN A 48 -2.85 -5.57 4.67
CA ASN A 48 -3.76 -6.64 4.25
C ASN A 48 -3.34 -7.26 2.92
N LYS A 49 -2.87 -6.45 1.96
CA LYS A 49 -2.35 -6.95 0.69
C LYS A 49 -1.09 -7.79 0.88
N ALA A 50 -0.13 -7.34 1.69
CA ALA A 50 1.08 -8.09 2.01
C ALA A 50 0.74 -9.42 2.72
N MET A 51 -0.25 -9.42 3.61
CA MET A 51 -0.75 -10.65 4.24
C MET A 51 -1.36 -11.60 3.21
N ASN A 52 -2.20 -11.11 2.31
CA ASN A 52 -2.81 -11.91 1.25
C ASN A 52 -1.76 -12.52 0.30
N GLU A 53 -0.75 -11.76 -0.09
CA GLU A 53 0.35 -12.23 -0.94
C GLU A 53 1.20 -13.30 -0.24
N SER A 54 1.33 -13.22 1.09
CA SER A 54 2.09 -14.17 1.89
C SER A 54 1.32 -15.43 2.31
N VAL A 55 0.01 -15.55 2.02
CA VAL A 55 -0.82 -16.71 2.42
C VAL A 55 -0.20 -18.06 2.01
N ASN A 56 0.41 -18.13 0.83
CA ASN A 56 0.99 -19.37 0.31
C ASN A 56 2.48 -19.56 0.68
N THR A 57 3.03 -18.67 1.51
CA THR A 57 4.44 -18.76 1.93
C THR A 57 4.59 -19.71 3.12
N PRO A 58 5.65 -20.54 3.15
CA PRO A 58 5.90 -21.41 4.30
C PRO A 58 6.19 -20.60 5.56
N LEU A 59 5.54 -20.95 6.67
CA LEU A 59 5.86 -20.37 7.96
C LEU A 59 7.29 -20.74 8.37
N LEU A 60 8.07 -19.73 8.76
CA LEU A 60 9.40 -19.95 9.31
C LEU A 60 9.29 -20.51 10.73
N ASN A 61 10.15 -21.48 11.05
CA ASN A 61 10.34 -21.85 12.45
C ASN A 61 11.09 -20.74 13.19
N ARG A 62 11.03 -20.77 14.53
CA ARG A 62 11.65 -19.74 15.38
C ARG A 62 13.11 -19.43 15.03
N ALA A 63 13.93 -20.45 14.77
CA ALA A 63 15.34 -20.27 14.47
C ALA A 63 15.55 -19.52 13.14
N LYS A 64 14.81 -19.91 12.10
CA LYS A 64 14.85 -19.23 10.78
C LYS A 64 14.29 -17.82 10.84
N ALA A 65 13.24 -17.59 11.61
CA ALA A 65 12.66 -16.26 11.79
C ALA A 65 13.63 -15.31 12.50
N LEU A 66 14.33 -15.77 13.54
CA LEU A 66 15.35 -14.98 14.23
C LEU A 66 16.51 -14.64 13.29
N ALA A 67 17.01 -15.60 12.52
CA ALA A 67 18.08 -15.36 11.55
C ALA A 67 17.68 -14.33 10.48
N TYR A 68 16.41 -14.32 10.05
CA TYR A 68 15.90 -13.34 9.08
C TYR A 68 15.79 -11.90 9.64
N LEU A 69 15.55 -11.74 10.95
CA LEU A 69 15.46 -10.42 11.59
C LEU A 69 16.83 -9.79 11.90
N GLU A 70 17.90 -10.58 11.83
CA GLU A 70 19.28 -10.14 12.09
C GLU A 70 20.02 -9.71 10.80
N GLU A 71 19.44 -9.96 9.62
CA GLU A 71 19.89 -9.46 8.30
C GLU A 71 19.36 -8.05 8.00
#